data_AF-A0A2A6CB14-F1
#
_entry.id   AF-A0A2A6CB14-F1
#
_cell.length_a   1.000
_cell.length_b   1.000
_cell.length_c   1.000
_cell.angle_alpha   90.00
_cell.angle_beta   90.00
_cell.angle_gamma   90.00
#
_symmetry.space_group_name_H-M   'P 1'
#
loop_
_entity.id
_entity.type
_entity.pdbx_description
1 polymer ?
#
loop_
_entity_poly.entity_id
_entity_poly.type
_entity_poly.pdbx_seq_one_letter_code
_entity_poly.pdbx_strand_id
1 'polypeptide(L)'
;MPRHPFFVTKSFGALLNEEADEGRASSRFKEGAEKAFRKQDILLKTSSAKDEEVNTASIDLLAKALELQLIENEVATFIKKGFDEKFNSNWNVIVGRNFGSHISCTEHVQLSIAKISVIIFKIEMASPPSPRHHHSIPKGSSEEENHSEINPLKRIPEI
;
A
#
# COMPACT_ATOMS: atom_id res chain seq x y z
N MET A 1 10.88 -69.50 23.11
CA MET A 1 11.10 -68.06 23.36
C MET A 1 11.04 -67.29 22.04
N PRO A 2 10.61 -66.01 22.02
CA PRO A 2 9.61 -65.51 21.07
C PRO A 2 10.12 -64.45 20.06
N ARG A 3 9.19 -64.07 19.16
CA ARG A 3 8.91 -62.73 18.55
C ARG A 3 9.09 -62.58 17.02
N HIS A 4 7.95 -62.48 16.33
CA HIS A 4 7.71 -61.59 15.17
C HIS A 4 7.67 -60.11 15.63
N PRO A 5 7.46 -59.08 14.76
CA PRO A 5 7.71 -58.89 13.32
C PRO A 5 8.45 -57.53 13.06
N PHE A 6 8.61 -57.06 11.81
CA PHE A 6 8.11 -55.73 11.37
C PHE A 6 8.45 -55.46 9.89
N PHE A 7 7.39 -55.17 9.14
CA PHE A 7 7.36 -54.58 7.80
C PHE A 7 7.78 -53.10 7.87
N VAL A 8 8.61 -52.63 6.94
CA VAL A 8 8.61 -51.22 6.50
C VAL A 8 8.61 -51.21 4.97
N THR A 9 7.45 -50.91 4.41
CA THR A 9 7.28 -50.47 3.03
C THR A 9 7.93 -49.09 2.88
N LYS A 10 8.88 -48.95 1.95
CA LYS A 10 9.39 -47.65 1.52
C LYS A 10 8.51 -47.08 0.42
N SER A 11 8.01 -45.88 0.73
CA SER A 11 7.54 -44.76 -0.09
C SER A 11 7.12 -45.00 -1.55
N PHE A 12 5.83 -44.75 -1.77
CA PHE A 12 5.26 -44.24 -3.02
C PHE A 12 5.68 -42.78 -3.22
N GLY A 13 5.85 -42.39 -4.48
CA GLY A 13 6.70 -41.28 -4.90
C GLY A 13 6.22 -39.86 -4.59
N ALA A 14 7.22 -38.99 -4.48
CA ALA A 14 7.13 -37.55 -4.72
C ALA A 14 8.53 -37.07 -5.12
N LEU A 15 8.91 -37.40 -6.35
CA LEU A 15 9.89 -36.65 -7.12
C LEU A 15 9.20 -35.33 -7.49
N LEU A 16 9.73 -34.20 -7.01
CA LEU A 16 9.92 -32.97 -7.77
C LEU A 16 10.72 -32.01 -6.86
N ASN A 17 12.03 -32.00 -7.09
CA ASN A 17 12.88 -30.86 -6.78
C ASN A 17 12.80 -29.91 -7.97
N GLU A 18 12.47 -28.65 -7.73
CA GLU A 18 12.96 -27.51 -8.48
C GLU A 18 13.24 -26.40 -7.46
N GLU A 19 14.54 -26.22 -7.17
CA GLU A 19 15.09 -25.11 -6.40
C GLU A 19 15.15 -23.83 -7.25
N ALA A 20 15.26 -22.70 -6.54
CA ALA A 20 15.73 -21.37 -6.97
C ALA A 20 14.67 -20.27 -7.24
N ASP A 21 14.28 -19.59 -6.15
CA ASP A 21 14.26 -18.12 -6.10
C ASP A 21 14.56 -17.63 -4.67
N GLU A 22 15.85 -17.65 -4.29
CA GLU A 22 16.35 -17.03 -3.07
C GLU A 22 16.44 -15.51 -3.25
N GLY A 23 15.34 -14.80 -2.95
CA GLY A 23 15.23 -13.38 -3.32
C GLY A 23 14.53 -12.40 -2.37
N ARG A 24 13.96 -12.80 -1.21
CA ARG A 24 13.66 -11.92 -0.04
C ARG A 24 12.89 -12.69 1.03
N ALA A 25 13.40 -12.67 2.26
CA ALA A 25 12.83 -13.34 3.42
C ALA A 25 11.36 -12.97 3.71
N SER A 26 10.42 -13.81 3.27
CA SER A 26 9.06 -13.84 3.79
C SER A 26 9.03 -14.78 5.01
N SER A 27 8.86 -14.22 6.20
CA SER A 27 9.11 -14.91 7.46
C SER A 27 7.90 -15.74 7.90
N ARG A 28 7.68 -16.90 7.26
CA ARG A 28 6.63 -17.88 7.59
C ARG A 28 6.30 -17.91 9.10
N PHE A 29 5.01 -17.87 9.46
CA PHE A 29 4.51 -17.78 10.85
C PHE A 29 4.91 -18.95 11.80
N LYS A 30 5.80 -19.86 11.39
CA LYS A 30 6.02 -21.16 12.03
C LYS A 30 7.00 -21.17 13.20
N GLU A 31 6.78 -20.31 14.18
CA GLU A 31 7.26 -20.56 15.54
C GLU A 31 6.05 -20.50 16.49
N GLY A 32 5.37 -21.65 16.65
CA GLY A 32 4.19 -21.82 17.51
C GLY A 32 2.84 -22.15 16.82
N ALA A 33 2.85 -22.64 15.58
CA ALA A 33 1.67 -22.90 14.73
C ALA A 33 0.77 -24.10 15.16
N GLU A 34 0.61 -24.35 16.45
CA GLU A 34 -0.37 -25.34 16.96
C GLU A 34 -1.69 -24.69 17.38
N LYS A 35 -1.76 -23.35 17.45
CA LYS A 35 -3.01 -22.63 17.69
C LYS A 35 -3.55 -22.05 16.39
N ALA A 36 -4.68 -22.59 15.92
CA ALA A 36 -5.48 -21.95 14.88
C ALA A 36 -5.87 -20.54 15.34
N PHE A 37 -5.58 -19.53 14.52
CA PHE A 37 -6.00 -18.15 14.78
C PHE A 37 -7.53 -18.06 14.76
N ARG A 38 -8.14 -17.42 15.76
CA ARG A 38 -9.58 -17.16 15.77
C ARG A 38 -9.83 -15.67 15.53
N LYS A 39 -10.93 -15.34 14.87
CA LYS A 39 -11.36 -13.94 14.63
C LYS A 39 -11.36 -13.10 15.92
N GLN A 40 -11.80 -13.69 17.03
CA GLN A 40 -11.84 -13.05 18.35
C GLN A 40 -10.47 -12.71 18.96
N ASP A 41 -9.39 -13.30 18.45
CA ASP A 41 -8.02 -13.00 18.91
C ASP A 41 -7.44 -11.77 18.18
N ILE A 42 -8.13 -11.25 17.16
CA ILE A 42 -7.75 -10.04 16.43
C ILE A 42 -8.11 -8.83 17.28
N LEU A 43 -7.11 -8.01 17.56
CA LEU A 43 -7.26 -6.77 18.32
C LEU A 43 -7.19 -5.57 17.38
N LEU A 44 -8.23 -4.73 17.41
CA LEU A 44 -8.18 -3.39 16.84
C LEU A 44 -7.30 -2.50 17.74
N LYS A 45 -6.16 -2.03 17.22
CA LYS A 45 -5.23 -1.18 17.96
C LYS A 45 -5.55 0.29 17.79
N THR A 46 -5.69 0.72 16.54
CA THR A 46 -5.95 2.12 16.19
C THR A 46 -6.71 2.15 14.87
N SER A 47 -7.59 3.13 14.70
CA SER A 47 -8.27 3.36 13.43
C SER A 47 -8.53 4.86 13.26
N SER A 48 -8.34 5.35 12.05
CA SER A 48 -8.82 6.66 11.59
C SER A 48 -9.83 6.51 10.44
N ALA A 49 -10.36 5.30 10.23
CA ALA A 49 -11.35 5.06 9.19
C ALA A 49 -12.62 5.87 9.46
N LYS A 50 -13.19 6.46 8.40
CA LYS A 50 -14.40 7.29 8.53
C LYS A 50 -15.67 6.47 8.69
N ASP A 51 -15.64 5.24 8.18
CA ASP A 51 -16.76 4.30 8.20
C ASP A 51 -16.43 3.10 9.10
N GLU A 52 -17.36 2.70 9.96
CA GLU A 52 -17.23 1.51 10.80
C GLU A 52 -17.18 0.21 9.96
N GLU A 53 -17.75 0.23 8.76
CA GLU A 53 -17.66 -0.91 7.84
C GLU A 53 -16.22 -1.26 7.48
N VAL A 54 -15.33 -0.27 7.41
CA VAL A 54 -13.89 -0.46 7.14
C VAL A 54 -13.23 -1.23 8.28
N ASN A 55 -13.56 -0.91 9.53
CA ASN A 55 -13.03 -1.63 10.70
C ASN A 55 -13.52 -3.08 10.70
N THR A 56 -14.81 -3.28 10.45
CA THR A 56 -15.41 -4.62 10.42
C THR A 56 -14.83 -5.48 9.29
N ALA A 57 -14.72 -4.92 8.08
CA ALA A 57 -14.13 -5.58 6.92
C ALA A 57 -12.65 -5.92 7.14
N SER A 58 -11.89 -5.05 7.82
CA SER A 58 -10.50 -5.30 8.19
C SER A 58 -10.34 -6.57 9.03
N ILE A 59 -11.19 -6.72 10.05
CA ILE A 59 -11.16 -7.88 10.94
C ILE A 59 -11.59 -9.14 10.19
N ASP A 60 -12.65 -9.06 9.38
CA ASP A 60 -13.17 -10.20 8.62
C ASP A 60 -12.19 -10.71 7.57
N LEU A 61 -11.57 -9.81 6.81
CA LEU A 61 -10.59 -10.17 5.79
C LEU A 61 -9.31 -10.71 6.40
N LEU A 62 -8.85 -10.14 7.53
CA LEU A 62 -7.69 -10.67 8.24
C LEU A 62 -7.97 -12.09 8.79
N ALA A 63 -9.14 -12.32 9.39
CA ALA A 63 -9.51 -13.65 9.89
C ALA A 63 -9.48 -14.69 8.77
N LYS A 64 -10.12 -14.40 7.63
CA LYS A 64 -10.11 -15.28 6.45
C LYS A 64 -8.71 -15.48 5.88
N ALA A 65 -7.90 -14.43 5.82
CA ALA A 65 -6.54 -14.51 5.31
C ALA A 65 -5.67 -15.45 6.15
N LEU A 66 -5.81 -15.41 7.48
CA LEU A 66 -5.05 -16.24 8.40
C LEU A 66 -5.46 -17.72 8.39
N GLU A 67 -6.68 -18.02 7.95
CA GLU A 67 -7.12 -19.41 7.72
C GLU A 67 -6.48 -20.02 6.47
N LEU A 68 -6.21 -19.19 5.45
CA LEU A 68 -5.78 -19.64 4.13
C LEU A 68 -4.28 -19.49 3.88
N GLN A 69 -3.65 -18.47 4.48
CA GLN A 69 -2.30 -18.03 4.14
C GLN A 69 -1.38 -18.09 5.36
N LEU A 70 -0.15 -18.56 5.16
CA LEU A 70 0.85 -18.69 6.23
C LEU A 70 2.07 -17.78 6.04
N ILE A 71 2.12 -17.05 4.93
CA ILE A 71 3.21 -16.15 4.56
C ILE A 71 2.70 -14.72 4.64
N GLU A 72 3.44 -13.81 5.27
CA GLU A 72 2.96 -12.43 5.49
C GLU A 72 2.60 -11.72 4.19
N ASN A 73 3.38 -11.95 3.13
CA ASN A 73 3.13 -11.37 1.82
C ASN A 73 1.78 -11.84 1.22
N GLU A 74 1.47 -13.13 1.36
CA GLU A 74 0.22 -13.70 0.87
C GLU A 74 -0.98 -13.16 1.66
N VAL A 75 -0.85 -13.03 2.99
CA VAL A 75 -1.86 -12.38 3.84
C VAL A 75 -2.09 -10.94 3.40
N ALA A 76 -1.03 -10.17 3.19
CA ALA A 76 -1.13 -8.77 2.75
C ALA A 76 -1.84 -8.67 1.38
N THR A 77 -1.46 -9.54 0.44
CA THR A 77 -2.05 -9.60 -0.90
C THR A 77 -3.54 -9.96 -0.85
N PHE A 78 -3.91 -10.94 -0.01
CA PHE A 78 -5.30 -11.35 0.16
C PHE A 78 -6.18 -10.19 0.68
N ILE A 79 -5.72 -9.52 1.74
CA ILE A 79 -6.46 -8.41 2.35
C ILE A 79 -6.57 -7.25 1.35
N LYS A 80 -5.48 -6.90 0.66
CA LYS A 80 -5.46 -5.83 -0.34
C LYS A 80 -6.51 -6.07 -1.42
N LYS A 81 -6.53 -7.27 -2.01
CA LYS A 81 -7.51 -7.62 -3.06
C LYS A 81 -8.94 -7.46 -2.57
N GLY A 82 -9.28 -8.00 -1.40
CA GLY A 82 -10.62 -7.86 -0.83
C GLY A 82 -11.01 -6.41 -0.53
N PHE A 83 -10.06 -5.56 -0.13
CA PHE A 83 -10.29 -4.14 0.10
C PHE A 83 -10.50 -3.34 -1.19
N ASP A 84 -9.64 -3.58 -2.19
CA ASP A 84 -9.73 -2.91 -3.49
C ASP A 84 -11.08 -3.27 -4.18
N GLU A 85 -11.51 -4.52 -4.08
CA GLU A 85 -12.81 -4.99 -4.61
C GLU A 85 -14.01 -4.40 -3.88
N LYS A 86 -13.93 -4.25 -2.54
CA LYS A 86 -15.07 -3.81 -1.73
C LYS A 86 -15.26 -2.28 -1.73
N PHE A 87 -14.17 -1.53 -1.76
CA PHE A 87 -14.19 -0.07 -1.54
C PHE A 87 -13.71 0.73 -2.76
N ASN A 88 -13.46 0.06 -3.90
CA ASN A 88 -13.06 0.65 -5.19
C ASN A 88 -11.96 1.74 -5.06
N SER A 89 -11.04 1.55 -4.13
CA SER A 89 -9.98 2.49 -3.78
C SER A 89 -8.65 1.74 -3.78
N ASN A 90 -7.53 2.46 -3.97
CA ASN A 90 -6.21 1.85 -3.88
C ASN A 90 -5.78 1.77 -2.40
N TRP A 91 -6.10 0.65 -1.75
CA TRP A 91 -5.67 0.37 -0.39
C TRP A 91 -4.29 -0.27 -0.39
N ASN A 92 -3.52 0.00 0.66
CA ASN A 92 -2.20 -0.55 0.89
C ASN A 92 -2.22 -1.35 2.19
N VAL A 93 -1.48 -2.46 2.21
CA VAL A 93 -1.45 -3.37 3.36
C VAL A 93 -0.01 -3.71 3.71
N ILE A 94 0.33 -3.58 4.99
CA ILE A 94 1.61 -4.00 5.57
C ILE A 94 1.31 -5.08 6.61
N VAL A 95 2.02 -6.20 6.54
CA VAL A 95 1.94 -7.30 7.51
C VAL A 95 3.35 -7.64 7.96
N GLY A 96 3.55 -7.77 9.27
CA GLY A 96 4.85 -8.15 9.82
C GLY A 96 4.88 -8.22 11.34
N ARG A 97 5.97 -8.75 11.88
CA ARG A 97 6.15 -8.88 13.35
C ARG A 97 6.77 -7.65 13.99
N ASN A 98 7.81 -7.11 13.37
CA ASN A 98 8.60 -6.02 13.91
C ASN A 98 8.86 -4.99 12.82
N PHE A 99 8.16 -3.86 12.90
CA PHE A 99 8.38 -2.72 12.03
C PHE A 99 7.94 -1.43 12.74
N GLY A 100 8.56 -0.31 12.38
CA GLY A 100 8.08 1.02 12.68
C GLY A 100 7.41 1.62 11.46
N SER A 101 6.33 2.38 11.64
CA SER A 101 5.61 3.03 10.55
C SER A 101 5.33 4.49 10.90
N HIS A 102 5.71 5.40 10.00
CA HIS A 102 5.30 6.81 10.05
C HIS A 102 4.69 7.15 8.68
N ILE A 103 3.37 6.98 8.57
CA ILE A 103 2.65 7.03 7.30
C ILE A 103 1.69 8.22 7.34
N SER A 104 1.80 9.11 6.35
CA SER A 104 0.77 10.12 6.08
C SER A 104 -0.31 9.49 5.20
N CYS A 105 -1.48 9.27 5.79
CA CYS A 105 -2.61 8.60 5.15
C CYS A 105 -3.92 9.31 5.50
N THR A 106 -4.95 9.15 4.66
CA THR A 106 -6.27 9.70 4.94
C THR A 106 -7.06 8.81 5.88
N GLU A 107 -6.91 7.49 5.71
CA GLU A 107 -7.61 6.48 6.48
C GLU A 107 -6.66 5.32 6.75
N HIS A 108 -6.66 4.81 7.98
CA HIS A 108 -5.92 3.61 8.35
C HIS A 108 -6.64 2.79 9.41
N VAL A 109 -6.34 1.50 9.41
CA VAL A 109 -6.71 0.55 10.45
C VAL A 109 -5.47 -0.24 10.83
N GLN A 110 -5.13 -0.26 12.11
CA GLN A 110 -4.06 -1.07 12.67
C GLN A 110 -4.66 -2.19 13.52
N LEU A 111 -4.37 -3.42 13.12
CA LEU A 111 -4.76 -4.64 13.82
C LEU A 111 -3.52 -5.36 14.35
N SER A 112 -3.72 -6.15 15.39
CA SER A 112 -2.71 -7.11 15.83
C SER A 112 -3.34 -8.45 16.17
N ILE A 113 -2.60 -9.53 15.90
CA ILE A 113 -2.92 -10.86 16.40
C ILE A 113 -1.63 -11.58 16.77
N ALA A 114 -1.58 -12.13 17.99
CA ALA A 114 -0.36 -12.68 18.58
C ALA A 114 0.84 -11.71 18.46
N LYS A 115 1.86 -12.08 17.67
CA LYS A 115 3.07 -11.26 17.43
C LYS A 115 3.04 -10.53 16.08
N ILE A 116 1.91 -10.55 15.38
CA ILE A 116 1.77 -10.05 14.01
C ILE A 116 0.99 -8.74 14.08
N SER A 117 1.54 -7.70 13.45
CA SER A 117 0.88 -6.42 13.24
C SER A 117 0.48 -6.29 11.77
N VAL A 118 -0.72 -5.76 11.54
CA VAL A 118 -1.29 -5.52 10.22
C VAL A 118 -1.74 -4.07 10.15
N ILE A 119 -1.27 -3.33 9.15
CA ILE A 119 -1.72 -1.97 8.86
C ILE A 119 -2.36 -1.96 7.48
N ILE A 120 -3.60 -1.50 7.41
CA ILE A 120 -4.36 -1.28 6.19
C ILE A 120 -4.57 0.22 6.07
N PHE A 121 -4.18 0.84 4.95
CA PHE A 121 -4.24 2.30 4.83
C PHE A 121 -4.45 2.80 3.40
N LYS A 122 -5.04 3.98 3.29
CA LYS A 122 -5.29 4.70 2.05
C LYS A 122 -4.46 5.98 2.01
N ILE A 123 -3.75 6.20 0.91
CA ILE A 123 -2.99 7.42 0.65
C ILE A 123 -3.82 8.32 -0.27
N GLU A 124 -3.84 9.62 0.00
CA GLU A 124 -4.35 10.59 -0.96
C GLU A 124 -3.31 10.83 -2.04
N MET A 125 -3.61 10.39 -3.26
CA MET A 125 -2.90 10.90 -4.42
C MET A 125 -3.45 12.31 -4.63
N ALA A 126 -2.67 13.34 -4.30
CA ALA A 126 -3.00 14.69 -4.70
C ALA A 126 -3.27 14.67 -6.21
N SER A 127 -4.47 15.07 -6.63
CA SER A 127 -4.73 15.19 -8.06
C SER A 127 -3.68 16.14 -8.64
N PRO A 128 -3.04 15.80 -9.78
CA PRO A 128 -2.13 16.73 -10.41
C PRO A 128 -2.91 18.03 -10.66
N PRO A 129 -2.35 19.20 -10.29
CA PRO A 129 -3.05 20.46 -10.46
C PRO A 129 -3.46 20.57 -11.93
N SER A 130 -4.75 20.78 -12.17
CA SER A 130 -5.30 20.87 -13.52
C SER A 130 -4.48 21.88 -14.34
N PRO A 131 -4.09 21.57 -15.60
CA PRO A 131 -3.39 22.52 -16.44
C PRO A 131 -4.20 23.81 -16.48
N ARG A 132 -3.65 24.89 -15.93
CA ARG A 132 -4.29 26.20 -15.99
C ARG A 132 -4.50 26.51 -17.47
N HIS A 133 -5.76 26.66 -17.89
CA HIS A 133 -6.09 27.18 -19.21
C HIS A 133 -5.35 28.51 -19.36
N HIS A 134 -4.32 28.54 -20.20
CA HIS A 134 -3.68 29.77 -20.60
C HIS A 134 -4.76 30.63 -21.26
N HIS A 135 -5.24 31.64 -20.53
CA HIS A 135 -6.08 32.69 -21.09
C HIS A 135 -5.27 33.33 -22.21
N SER A 136 -5.75 33.17 -23.45
CA SER A 136 -5.21 33.85 -24.61
C SER A 136 -5.22 35.35 -24.34
N ILE A 137 -4.03 35.97 -24.30
CA ILE A 137 -3.90 37.44 -24.29
C ILE A 137 -4.58 37.94 -25.58
N PRO A 138 -5.55 38.86 -25.51
CA PRO A 138 -6.13 39.44 -26.73
C PRO A 138 -5.02 40.21 -27.45
N LYS A 139 -4.80 39.89 -28.73
CA LYS A 139 -3.93 40.67 -29.62
C LYS A 139 -4.53 42.08 -29.73
N GLY A 140 -3.85 43.06 -29.16
CA GLY A 140 -4.10 44.47 -29.42
C GLY A 140 -3.82 44.78 -30.89
N SER A 141 -4.82 45.33 -31.56
CA SER A 141 -4.77 45.86 -32.91
C SER A 141 -3.97 47.17 -32.97
N SER A 142 -3.29 47.32 -34.11
CA SER A 142 -2.59 48.48 -34.65
C SER A 142 -3.22 49.86 -34.42
N GLU A 143 -2.43 50.82 -33.96
CA GLU A 143 -2.55 52.26 -34.24
C GLU A 143 -1.11 52.78 -34.51
N GLU A 144 -0.69 52.80 -35.77
CA GLU A 144 -0.69 53.96 -36.68
C GLU A 144 0.36 55.02 -36.31
N GLU A 145 1.47 55.00 -37.07
CA GLU A 145 2.50 56.03 -37.10
C GLU A 145 1.88 57.38 -37.45
N ASN A 146 2.26 58.43 -36.72
CA ASN A 146 2.16 59.79 -37.24
C ASN A 146 3.45 60.56 -36.99
N HIS A 147 4.15 60.81 -38.09
CA HIS A 147 5.39 61.58 -38.21
C HIS A 147 5.11 63.09 -38.21
N SER A 148 5.91 63.86 -37.48
CA SER A 148 6.46 65.19 -37.85
C SER A 148 7.17 65.77 -36.61
N GLU A 149 8.49 65.64 -36.45
CA GLU A 149 9.58 66.45 -37.02
C GLU A 149 9.82 67.81 -36.32
N ILE A 150 11.13 68.14 -36.13
CA ILE A 150 11.77 69.41 -35.69
C ILE A 150 12.04 69.54 -34.15
N ASN A 151 13.17 69.07 -33.56
CA ASN A 151 14.60 69.53 -33.57
C ASN A 151 14.87 70.76 -32.63
N PRO A 152 16.11 71.14 -32.23
CA PRO A 152 17.27 70.48 -31.59
C PRO A 152 17.71 71.11 -30.22
N LEU A 153 18.64 70.46 -29.51
CA LEU A 153 19.66 71.02 -28.58
C LEU A 153 19.26 71.71 -27.25
N LYS A 154 19.63 71.07 -26.13
CA LYS A 154 20.26 71.69 -24.94
C LYS A 154 21.02 70.61 -24.17
N ARG A 155 22.30 70.40 -24.50
CA ARG A 155 23.48 70.94 -23.80
C ARG A 155 23.58 70.43 -22.35
N ILE A 156 24.22 69.29 -22.19
CA ILE A 156 24.81 68.79 -20.93
C ILE A 156 26.13 69.54 -20.73
N PRO A 157 26.46 70.06 -19.53
CA PRO A 157 27.84 70.32 -19.17
C PRO A 157 28.41 69.10 -18.43
N GLU A 158 29.54 68.58 -18.92
CA GLU A 158 30.45 67.76 -18.11
C GLU A 158 31.16 68.65 -17.08
N ILE A 159 31.15 68.22 -15.81
CA ILE A 159 32.28 67.89 -14.92
C ILE A 159 31.69 67.59 -13.54
#